data_AF-A0A7V9P730-F1
#
_entry.id   AF-A0A7V9P730-F1
#
_cell.length_a   1.000
_cell.length_b   1.000
_cell.length_c   1.000
_cell.angle_alpha   90.00
_cell.angle_beta   90.00
_cell.angle_gamma   90.00
#
_symmetry.space_group_name_H-M   'P 1'
#
loop_
_entity.id
_entity.type
_entity.pdbx_description
1 polymer ?
#
loop_
_entity_poly.entity_id
_entity_poly.type
_entity_poly.pdbx_seq_one_letter_code
_entity_poly.pdbx_strand_id
1 'polypeptide(L)'
;MLLTVFVATVALLASPSALAVHQTNHLELEGDIADNAALPAPDWASLFDATGNPTALGDDCVFVQDDTAQSGATDDTTFASSNKNNDLIATWNWATGNVPLKDDLANVYVCPRFENGDLVIYAGAERLAPEGASHIDFQFYQGEIG
;
A
#
# COMPACT_ATOMS: atom_id res chain seq x y z
N MET A 1 -6.04 -45.10 -50.34
CA MET A 1 -6.17 -43.69 -49.92
C MET A 1 -6.26 -43.71 -48.40
N LEU A 2 -5.15 -43.49 -47.70
CA LEU A 2 -5.09 -43.48 -46.24
C LEU A 2 -4.93 -42.01 -45.83
N LEU A 3 -5.96 -41.45 -45.19
CA LEU A 3 -5.98 -40.06 -44.74
C LEU A 3 -5.36 -40.00 -43.35
N THR A 4 -4.16 -39.42 -43.22
CA THR A 4 -3.51 -39.18 -41.93
C THR A 4 -4.01 -37.85 -41.37
N VAL A 5 -4.75 -37.88 -40.27
CA VAL A 5 -5.17 -36.67 -39.54
C VAL A 5 -4.05 -36.27 -38.59
N PHE A 6 -3.45 -35.10 -38.80
CA PHE A 6 -2.55 -34.46 -37.85
C PHE A 6 -3.40 -33.80 -36.76
N VAL A 7 -3.27 -34.26 -35.51
CA VAL A 7 -3.80 -33.54 -34.35
C VAL A 7 -2.72 -32.58 -33.89
N ALA A 8 -2.93 -31.28 -34.10
CA ALA A 8 -2.09 -30.24 -33.53
C ALA A 8 -2.54 -29.98 -32.09
N THR A 9 -1.77 -30.44 -31.11
CA THR A 9 -1.93 -30.06 -29.71
C THR A 9 -1.46 -28.61 -29.54
N VAL A 10 -2.38 -27.69 -29.28
CA VAL A 10 -2.06 -26.34 -28.81
C VAL A 10 -1.73 -26.44 -27.33
N ALA A 11 -0.44 -26.32 -26.99
CA ALA A 11 -0.02 -26.13 -25.61
C ALA A 11 -0.28 -24.67 -25.22
N LEU A 12 -1.33 -24.43 -24.42
CA LEU A 12 -1.57 -23.13 -23.80
C LEU A 12 -0.47 -22.93 -22.74
N LEU A 13 0.52 -22.09 -23.04
CA LEU A 13 1.48 -21.63 -22.04
C LEU A 13 0.75 -20.67 -21.10
N ALA A 14 0.27 -21.19 -19.96
CA ALA A 14 -0.11 -20.35 -18.84
C ALA A 14 1.16 -19.63 -18.37
N SER A 15 1.27 -18.34 -18.67
CA SER A 15 2.29 -17.50 -18.06
C SER A 15 1.97 -17.48 -16.56
N PRO A 16 2.88 -17.92 -15.67
CA PRO A 16 2.63 -17.75 -14.25
C PRO A 16 2.46 -16.26 -14.00
N SER A 17 1.38 -15.90 -13.30
CA SER A 17 1.28 -14.56 -12.72
C SER A 17 2.57 -14.33 -11.95
N ALA A 18 3.34 -13.32 -12.32
CA ALA A 18 4.43 -12.86 -11.48
C ALA A 18 3.78 -12.33 -10.21
N LEU A 19 3.70 -13.17 -9.18
CA LEU A 19 3.50 -12.68 -7.83
C LEU A 19 4.78 -11.90 -7.55
N ALA A 20 4.65 -10.60 -7.25
CA ALA A 20 5.75 -9.81 -6.73
C ALA A 20 6.06 -10.31 -5.31
N VAL A 21 6.59 -11.52 -5.18
CA VAL A 21 7.18 -12.01 -3.94
C VAL A 21 8.57 -11.40 -3.90
N HIS A 22 8.67 -10.22 -3.31
CA HIS A 22 9.94 -9.61 -3.01
C HIS A 22 10.40 -10.16 -1.67
N GLN A 23 11.03 -11.35 -1.66
CA GLN A 23 11.77 -11.80 -0.47
C GLN A 23 13.07 -10.99 -0.38
N THR A 24 12.95 -9.72 -0.02
CA THR A 24 14.10 -8.89 0.31
C THR A 24 14.52 -9.02 1.76
N ASN A 25 15.76 -8.61 2.03
CA ASN A 25 16.24 -8.40 3.40
C ASN A 25 15.83 -7.02 3.97
N HIS A 26 14.95 -6.28 3.28
CA HIS A 26 14.65 -4.89 3.59
C HIS A 26 13.29 -4.68 4.25
N LEU A 27 12.26 -5.34 3.73
CA LEU A 27 10.92 -5.31 4.28
C LEU A 27 10.15 -6.59 3.94
N GLU A 28 9.37 -7.03 4.91
CA GLU A 28 8.30 -8.02 4.81
C GLU A 28 7.14 -7.49 3.92
N LEU A 29 6.60 -8.34 3.04
CA LEU A 29 5.50 -8.03 2.11
C LEU A 29 4.50 -9.21 2.04
N GLU A 30 4.08 -9.69 3.21
CA GLU A 30 3.22 -10.87 3.40
C GLU A 30 1.74 -10.54 3.68
N GLY A 31 1.40 -9.26 3.80
CA GLY A 31 0.01 -8.81 3.89
C GLY A 31 -0.51 -8.57 5.31
N ASP A 32 0.38 -8.51 6.30
CA ASP A 32 0.11 -7.88 7.58
C ASP A 32 1.29 -6.95 7.98
N ILE A 33 1.27 -6.44 9.20
CA ILE A 33 2.27 -5.48 9.71
C ILE A 33 3.17 -6.08 10.80
N ALA A 34 2.86 -7.31 11.21
CA ALA A 34 3.44 -7.92 12.39
C ALA A 34 4.70 -8.67 12.01
N ASP A 35 5.81 -8.23 12.59
CA ASP A 35 7.13 -8.80 12.37
C ASP A 35 7.15 -10.32 12.51
N ASN A 36 7.52 -10.99 11.43
CA ASN A 36 7.67 -12.42 11.40
C ASN A 36 9.13 -12.80 11.70
N ALA A 37 9.40 -13.11 12.96
CA ALA A 37 10.75 -13.49 13.41
C ALA A 37 11.40 -14.70 12.68
N ALA A 38 10.66 -15.42 11.82
CA ALA A 38 11.22 -16.45 10.94
C ALA A 38 11.86 -15.89 9.66
N LEU A 39 11.62 -14.63 9.32
CA LEU A 39 12.19 -13.92 8.20
C LEU A 39 13.28 -12.95 8.68
N PRO A 40 14.27 -12.63 7.81
CA PRO A 40 15.40 -11.78 8.19
C PRO A 40 15.13 -10.28 8.05
N ALA A 41 14.09 -9.88 7.33
CA ALA A 41 13.71 -8.48 7.15
C ALA A 41 12.77 -8.05 8.29
N PRO A 42 12.73 -6.75 8.66
CA PRO A 42 11.70 -6.25 9.55
C PRO A 42 10.35 -6.09 8.82
N ASP A 43 9.27 -6.03 9.59
CA ASP A 43 7.96 -5.53 9.12
C ASP A 43 7.65 -4.12 9.65
N TRP A 44 6.56 -3.51 9.18
CA TRP A 44 6.13 -2.16 9.49
C TRP A 44 6.10 -1.87 11.00
N ALA A 45 5.60 -2.80 11.84
CA ALA A 45 5.54 -2.61 13.29
C ALA A 45 6.92 -2.56 13.97
N SER A 46 7.98 -3.05 13.33
CA SER A 46 9.36 -2.97 13.83
C SER A 46 10.04 -1.63 13.50
N LEU A 47 9.51 -0.90 12.51
CA LEU A 47 10.09 0.35 12.02
C LEU A 47 9.64 1.57 12.82
N PHE A 48 8.55 1.47 13.58
CA PHE A 48 7.99 2.56 14.37
C PHE A 48 7.72 2.12 15.80
N ASP A 49 7.87 3.04 16.75
CA ASP A 49 7.50 2.78 18.14
C ASP A 49 5.97 2.86 18.34
N ALA A 50 5.51 2.58 19.57
CA ALA A 50 4.08 2.60 19.91
C ALA A 50 3.42 3.99 19.79
N THR A 51 4.21 5.05 19.55
CA THR A 51 3.74 6.41 19.30
C THR A 51 3.89 6.83 17.85
N GLY A 52 4.29 5.92 16.96
CA GLY A 52 4.47 6.17 15.53
C GLY A 52 5.80 6.83 15.16
N ASN A 53 6.72 7.03 16.11
CA ASN A 53 8.03 7.60 15.77
C ASN A 53 8.92 6.52 15.15
N PRO A 54 9.70 6.85 14.10
CA PRO A 54 10.66 5.90 13.54
C PRO A 54 11.64 5.38 14.60
N THR A 55 11.87 4.08 14.59
CA THR A 55 12.98 3.46 15.34
C THR A 55 14.26 3.58 14.52
N ALA A 56 15.40 3.20 15.11
CA ALA A 56 16.68 3.15 14.39
C ALA A 56 16.66 2.26 13.13
N LEU A 57 15.71 1.32 13.03
CA LEU A 57 15.52 0.48 11.85
C LEU A 57 14.71 1.19 10.75
N GLY A 58 13.97 2.23 11.12
CA GLY A 58 13.10 3.04 10.28
C GLY A 58 13.58 4.46 10.05
N ASP A 59 14.84 4.82 10.34
CA ASP A 59 15.32 6.22 10.33
C ASP A 59 15.04 6.99 9.01
N ASP A 60 14.98 6.29 7.87
CA ASP A 60 14.64 6.88 6.56
C ASP A 60 13.16 6.74 6.18
N CYS A 61 12.36 6.11 7.02
CA CYS A 61 10.94 5.87 6.80
C CYS A 61 10.06 6.99 7.36
N VAL A 62 8.93 7.21 6.70
CA VAL A 62 7.90 8.15 7.10
C VAL A 62 6.65 7.38 7.50
N PHE A 63 6.07 7.79 8.61
CA PHE A 63 4.77 7.34 9.12
C PHE A 63 3.85 8.54 9.28
N VAL A 64 2.62 8.39 8.83
CA VAL A 64 1.53 9.33 9.09
C VAL A 64 0.36 8.54 9.64
N GLN A 65 -0.05 8.90 10.86
CA GLN A 65 -1.29 8.45 11.45
C GLN A 65 -2.41 9.41 11.06
N ASP A 66 -3.57 8.87 10.71
CA ASP A 66 -4.77 9.63 10.41
C ASP A 66 -5.70 9.73 11.62
N ASP A 67 -6.53 10.77 11.63
CA ASP A 67 -7.66 10.85 12.55
C ASP A 67 -8.77 9.92 12.03
N THR A 68 -9.24 8.99 12.85
CA THR A 68 -10.22 7.98 12.41
C THR A 68 -11.62 8.24 12.94
N ALA A 69 -12.64 7.85 12.17
CA ALA A 69 -14.05 7.99 12.52
C ALA A 69 -14.65 6.66 12.97
N GLN A 70 -14.29 6.22 14.17
CA GLN A 70 -15.02 5.12 14.80
C GLN A 70 -16.30 5.62 15.47
N SER A 71 -17.44 5.47 14.76
CA SER A 71 -18.78 5.70 15.31
C SER A 71 -19.04 7.16 15.77
N GLY A 72 -18.70 8.13 14.92
CA GLY A 72 -18.91 9.55 15.20
C GLY A 72 -18.23 10.45 14.18
N ALA A 73 -18.45 11.76 14.30
CA ALA A 73 -17.77 12.77 13.50
C ALA A 73 -16.48 13.22 14.22
N THR A 74 -15.44 12.37 14.17
CA THR A 74 -14.15 12.61 14.83
C THR A 74 -12.95 12.64 13.88
N ASP A 75 -13.13 12.18 12.65
CA ASP A 75 -12.15 12.29 11.57
C ASP A 75 -12.31 13.67 10.93
N ASP A 76 -11.27 14.50 10.99
CA ASP A 76 -11.21 15.86 10.41
C ASP A 76 -10.63 15.86 8.97
N THR A 77 -10.30 14.69 8.43
CA THR A 77 -9.63 14.45 7.15
C THR A 77 -10.55 13.77 6.12
N THR A 78 -11.88 13.84 6.32
CA THR A 78 -12.84 13.34 5.34
C THR A 78 -13.04 14.30 4.16
N PHE A 79 -13.05 13.78 2.93
CA PHE A 79 -13.32 14.59 1.73
C PHE A 79 -14.75 15.17 1.71
N ALA A 80 -14.85 16.50 1.59
CA ALA A 80 -16.12 17.23 1.67
C ALA A 80 -16.72 17.62 0.31
N SER A 81 -15.97 17.45 -0.79
CA SER A 81 -16.41 17.83 -2.14
C SER A 81 -15.74 16.97 -3.21
N SER A 82 -16.09 17.17 -4.49
CA SER A 82 -15.37 16.50 -5.58
C SER A 82 -14.01 17.15 -5.80
N ASN A 83 -12.97 16.51 -5.26
CA ASN A 83 -11.59 16.78 -5.64
C ASN A 83 -11.22 15.92 -6.86
N LYS A 84 -10.30 16.39 -7.72
CA LYS A 84 -9.74 15.63 -8.84
C LYS A 84 -8.29 15.25 -8.56
N ASN A 85 -7.85 14.15 -9.15
CA ASN A 85 -6.46 13.67 -9.01
C ASN A 85 -5.42 14.67 -9.54
N ASN A 86 -5.81 15.65 -10.36
CA ASN A 86 -4.93 16.69 -10.89
C ASN A 86 -5.15 18.07 -10.25
N ASP A 87 -5.98 18.16 -9.20
CA ASP A 87 -6.13 19.39 -8.42
C ASP A 87 -4.98 19.49 -7.40
N LEU A 88 -4.54 20.72 -7.11
CA LEU A 88 -3.67 21.02 -5.97
C LEU A 88 -4.20 20.35 -4.69
N ILE A 89 -3.35 19.60 -3.99
CA ILE A 89 -3.71 19.04 -2.67
C ILE A 89 -4.15 20.15 -1.71
N ALA A 90 -3.49 21.31 -1.76
CA ALA A 90 -3.85 22.48 -0.95
C ALA A 90 -5.24 23.06 -1.26
N THR A 91 -5.87 22.67 -2.37
CA THR A 91 -7.23 23.07 -2.75
C THR A 91 -8.28 22.00 -2.45
N TRP A 92 -7.85 20.82 -1.99
CA TRP A 92 -8.77 19.78 -1.59
C TRP A 92 -9.59 20.21 -0.39
N ASN A 93 -10.87 19.86 -0.41
CA ASN A 93 -11.80 20.24 0.63
C ASN A 93 -11.97 19.07 1.60
N TRP A 94 -11.72 19.37 2.88
CA TRP A 94 -11.79 18.45 4.01
C TRP A 94 -12.88 18.91 4.99
N ALA A 95 -13.48 17.99 5.71
CA ALA A 95 -14.43 18.29 6.77
C ALA A 95 -14.43 17.18 7.81
N THR A 96 -14.96 17.50 8.99
CA THR A 96 -15.25 16.48 10.00
C THR A 96 -16.34 15.53 9.50
N GLY A 97 -16.06 14.23 9.48
CA GLY A 97 -16.94 13.22 8.89
C GLY A 97 -16.99 11.93 9.66
N ASN A 98 -17.91 11.06 9.24
CA ASN A 98 -17.93 9.66 9.65
C ASN A 98 -17.77 8.78 8.42
N VAL A 99 -16.69 8.02 8.37
CA VAL A 99 -16.35 7.12 7.26
C VAL A 99 -16.60 5.66 7.69
N PRO A 100 -17.10 4.78 6.80
CA PRO A 100 -17.14 3.35 7.11
C PRO A 100 -15.73 2.80 7.40
N LEU A 101 -15.58 1.92 8.39
CA LEU A 101 -14.26 1.38 8.81
C LEU A 101 -13.42 0.79 7.67
N LYS A 102 -14.06 0.26 6.63
CA LYS A 102 -13.40 -0.28 5.43
C LYS A 102 -12.87 0.78 4.45
N ASP A 103 -13.28 2.03 4.61
CA ASP A 103 -12.90 3.16 3.77
C ASP A 103 -12.03 4.17 4.54
N ASP A 104 -11.83 3.93 5.84
CA ASP A 104 -11.12 4.78 6.79
C ASP A 104 -9.68 4.27 6.94
N LEU A 105 -8.71 5.12 6.59
CA LEU A 105 -7.29 4.82 6.69
C LEU A 105 -6.80 5.14 8.09
N ALA A 106 -6.11 4.21 8.75
CA ALA A 106 -5.58 4.47 10.08
C ALA A 106 -4.14 5.00 10.03
N ASN A 107 -3.33 4.39 9.16
CA ASN A 107 -1.89 4.59 9.11
C ASN A 107 -1.41 4.47 7.67
N VAL A 108 -0.43 5.30 7.29
CA VAL A 108 0.26 5.24 6.00
C VAL A 108 1.77 5.32 6.22
N TYR A 109 2.50 4.51 5.46
CA TYR A 109 3.93 4.31 5.59
C TYR A 109 4.64 4.44 4.25
N VAL A 110 5.84 5.05 4.25
CA VAL A 110 6.76 5.04 3.10
C VAL A 110 8.18 4.80 3.59
N CYS A 111 8.85 3.78 3.04
CA CYS A 111 10.22 3.42 3.36
C CYS A 111 11.07 3.32 2.08
N PRO A 112 11.91 4.32 1.79
CA PRO A 112 12.85 4.25 0.67
C PRO A 112 14.04 3.34 1.02
N ARG A 113 14.52 2.58 0.03
CA ARG A 113 15.76 1.78 0.12
C ARG A 113 16.54 1.90 -1.19
N PHE A 114 17.86 2.01 -1.10
CA PHE A 114 18.73 1.93 -2.27
C PHE A 114 19.23 0.51 -2.45
N GLU A 115 18.87 -0.10 -3.58
CA GLU A 115 19.16 -1.49 -3.89
C GLU A 115 19.75 -1.60 -5.28
N ASN A 116 20.97 -2.14 -5.39
CA ASN A 116 21.65 -2.35 -6.68
C ASN A 116 21.74 -1.10 -7.58
N GLY A 117 21.71 0.10 -6.99
CA GLY A 117 21.76 1.38 -7.71
C GLY A 117 20.38 1.99 -8.00
N ASP A 118 19.30 1.28 -7.69
CA ASP A 118 17.92 1.76 -7.84
C ASP A 118 17.36 2.24 -6.50
N LEU A 119 16.49 3.24 -6.55
CA LEU A 119 15.65 3.62 -5.40
C LEU A 119 14.38 2.77 -5.44
N VAL A 120 14.23 1.89 -4.46
CA VAL A 120 13.03 1.10 -4.20
C VAL A 120 12.20 1.83 -3.14
N ILE A 121 10.93 2.06 -3.43
CA ILE A 121 10.00 2.69 -2.48
C ILE A 121 9.03 1.61 -2.01
N TYR A 122 9.13 1.25 -0.73
CA TYR A 122 8.13 0.43 -0.06
C TYR A 122 7.05 1.35 0.49
N ALA A 123 5.79 1.03 0.25
CA ALA A 123 4.65 1.78 0.75
C ALA A 123 3.62 0.83 1.35
N GLY A 124 3.02 1.25 2.46
CA GLY A 124 2.02 0.50 3.20
C GLY A 124 0.89 1.42 3.65
N ALA A 125 -0.31 0.87 3.79
CA ALA A 125 -1.44 1.57 4.36
C ALA A 125 -2.38 0.58 5.07
N GLU A 126 -2.98 1.02 6.17
CA GLU A 126 -3.91 0.23 6.96
C GLU A 126 -5.32 0.80 6.90
N ARG A 127 -6.30 -0.09 6.90
CA ARG A 127 -7.71 0.24 7.09
C ARG A 127 -8.18 -0.29 8.43
N LEU A 128 -9.17 0.37 9.03
CA LEU A 128 -9.75 -0.11 10.29
C LEU A 128 -10.50 -1.43 10.16
N ALA A 129 -10.93 -1.80 8.95
CA ALA A 129 -11.55 -3.09 8.66
C ALA A 129 -11.11 -3.64 7.29
N PRO A 130 -10.76 -4.94 7.19
CA PRO A 130 -10.30 -5.54 5.94
C PRO A 130 -11.43 -5.86 4.95
N GLU A 131 -12.67 -5.99 5.42
CA GLU A 131 -13.81 -6.42 4.60
C GLU A 131 -14.35 -5.33 3.67
N GLY A 132 -14.78 -5.72 2.47
CA GLY A 132 -15.47 -4.85 1.52
C GLY A 132 -14.74 -4.71 0.19
N ALA A 133 -15.19 -3.75 -0.62
CA ALA A 133 -14.76 -3.56 -2.01
C ALA A 133 -14.04 -2.21 -2.25
N SER A 134 -13.48 -1.61 -1.19
CA SER A 134 -12.60 -0.45 -1.33
C SER A 134 -11.19 -0.88 -1.73
N HIS A 135 -10.51 0.03 -2.42
CA HIS A 135 -9.18 -0.16 -2.95
C HIS A 135 -8.34 1.05 -2.57
N ILE A 136 -7.03 0.83 -2.37
CA ILE A 136 -6.04 1.87 -2.10
C ILE A 136 -5.10 1.91 -3.30
N ASP A 137 -4.76 3.11 -3.73
CA ASP A 137 -3.80 3.36 -4.79
C ASP A 137 -2.68 4.29 -4.30
N PHE A 138 -1.45 3.94 -4.66
CA PHE A 138 -0.29 4.82 -4.51
C PHE A 138 0.04 5.40 -5.89
N GLN A 139 -0.04 6.71 -6.02
CA GLN A 139 0.15 7.40 -7.31
C GLN A 139 1.49 8.13 -7.34
N PHE A 140 2.28 7.86 -8.38
CA PHE A 140 3.52 8.57 -8.68
C PHE A 140 3.30 9.45 -9.91
N TYR A 141 3.46 10.76 -9.75
CA TYR A 141 3.25 11.71 -10.82
C TYR A 141 4.58 12.06 -11.50
N GLN A 142 4.58 12.08 -12.83
CA GLN A 142 5.76 12.41 -13.64
C GLN A 142 5.95 13.93 -13.84
N GLY A 143 4.96 14.73 -13.46
CA GLY A 143 4.99 16.19 -13.52
C GLY A 143 4.72 16.79 -12.14
N GLU A 144 4.87 18.11 -12.04
CA GLU A 144 4.56 18.86 -10.83
C GLU A 144 3.06 18.68 -10.51
N ILE A 145 2.77 18.20 -9.30
CA ILE A 145 1.43 18.26 -8.72
C ILE A 145 1.40 19.57 -7.96
N GLY A 146 0.56 20.47 -8.46
CA GLY A 146 0.67 21.91 -8.36
C GLY A 146 -0.57 22.53 -8.97
#